data_AF-A0A1I3C1V4-F1
#
_entry.id   AF-A0A1I3C1V4-F1
#
_cell.length_a   1.000
_cell.length_b   1.000
_cell.length_c   1.000
_cell.angle_alpha   90.00
_cell.angle_beta   90.00
_cell.angle_gamma   90.00
#
_symmetry.space_group_name_H-M   'P 1'
#
loop_
_entity.id
_entity.type
_entity.pdbx_description
1 polymer ?
#
loop_
_entity_poly.entity_id
_entity_poly.type
_entity_poly.pdbx_seq_one_letter_code
_entity_poly.pdbx_strand_id
1 'polypeptide(L)'
;MIEFKNNIYDLSIAGLRRMLHEALDEEFYNVFEDPQEDEQEELQKAHELISAQDATKLAEHMIGYDISFMLVKEKDMIEEVLKESGYEVEKSNVSRSLYAINDSGEEVRISDHKRPAYQVKGAVGYVEHEYEKELIVEENKVTKAQLINVGFSRLGQEEYFLG
;
A
#
# COMPACT_ATOMS: atom_id res chain seq x y z
N MET A 1 4.91 9.96 -0.41
CA MET A 1 4.87 8.71 -1.20
C MET A 1 3.91 8.89 -2.35
N ILE A 2 3.92 7.98 -3.31
CA ILE A 2 3.00 7.97 -4.45
C ILE A 2 2.26 6.64 -4.49
N GLU A 3 0.94 6.69 -4.58
CA GLU A 3 0.14 5.55 -5.01
C GLU A 3 0.09 5.53 -6.53
N PHE A 4 0.40 4.37 -7.09
CA PHE A 4 0.21 4.06 -8.50
C PHE A 4 -0.22 2.60 -8.65
N LYS A 5 -1.31 2.35 -9.38
CA LYS A 5 -1.89 1.01 -9.59
C LYS A 5 -1.98 0.20 -8.28
N ASN A 6 -2.64 0.80 -7.28
CA ASN A 6 -2.86 0.21 -5.95
C ASN A 6 -1.58 -0.13 -5.17
N ASN A 7 -0.42 0.37 -5.56
CA ASN A 7 0.86 0.17 -4.86
C ASN A 7 1.43 1.50 -4.38
N ILE A 8 2.10 1.47 -3.22
CA ILE A 8 2.70 2.65 -2.60
C ILE A 8 4.20 2.63 -2.83
N TYR A 9 4.71 3.71 -3.42
CA TYR A 9 6.11 3.90 -3.73
C TYR A 9 6.66 5.07 -2.93
N ASP A 10 7.62 4.77 -2.03
CA ASP A 10 8.43 5.81 -1.40
C ASP A 10 9.55 6.22 -2.35
N LEU A 11 9.42 7.43 -2.90
CA LEU A 11 10.40 8.01 -3.81
C LEU A 11 11.75 8.27 -3.15
N SER A 12 11.88 8.25 -1.82
CA SER A 12 13.18 8.33 -1.15
C SER A 12 13.99 7.03 -1.34
N ILE A 13 13.32 5.90 -1.52
CA ILE A 13 13.92 4.57 -1.63
C ILE A 13 14.24 4.25 -3.10
N ALA A 14 15.52 4.10 -3.41
CA ALA A 14 15.98 3.84 -4.78
C ALA A 14 15.36 2.59 -5.41
N GLY A 15 15.19 1.51 -4.62
CA GLY A 15 14.55 0.28 -5.08
C GLY A 15 13.09 0.49 -5.50
N LEU A 16 12.32 1.22 -4.69
CA LEU A 16 10.91 1.50 -4.98
C LEU A 16 10.76 2.49 -6.14
N ARG A 17 11.65 3.48 -6.27
CA ARG A 17 11.67 4.33 -7.47
C ARG A 17 11.85 3.51 -8.74
N ARG A 18 12.81 2.59 -8.76
CA ARG A 18 13.04 1.71 -9.93
C ARG A 18 11.79 0.89 -10.26
N MET A 19 11.14 0.31 -9.25
CA MET A 19 9.90 -0.45 -9.45
C MET A 19 8.76 0.44 -9.96
N LEU A 20 8.69 1.71 -9.56
CA LEU A 20 7.70 2.65 -10.08
C LEU A 20 7.98 2.99 -11.56
N HIS A 21 9.24 3.16 -11.96
CA HIS A 21 9.58 3.32 -13.38
C HIS A 21 9.08 2.12 -14.21
N GLU A 22 9.40 0.90 -13.77
CA GLU A 22 9.00 -0.33 -14.46
C GLU A 22 7.48 -0.48 -14.53
N ALA A 23 6.76 -0.21 -13.44
CA ALA A 23 5.30 -0.26 -13.41
C ALA A 23 4.65 0.80 -14.29
N LEU A 24 5.24 2.00 -14.37
CA LEU A 24 4.76 3.08 -15.22
C LEU A 24 4.94 2.73 -16.70
N ASP A 25 6.09 2.19 -17.09
CA ASP A 25 6.34 1.74 -18.46
C ASP A 25 5.33 0.66 -18.88
N GLU A 26 5.13 -0.35 -18.02
CA GLU A 26 4.17 -1.42 -18.26
C GLU A 26 2.76 -0.86 -18.47
N GLU A 27 2.29 0.01 -17.58
CA GLU A 27 0.95 0.61 -17.72
C GLU A 27 0.84 1.49 -18.97
N PHE A 28 1.87 2.28 -19.27
CA PHE A 28 1.88 3.16 -20.44
C PHE A 28 1.69 2.38 -21.73
N TYR A 29 2.46 1.32 -21.95
CA TYR A 29 2.31 0.49 -23.15
C TYR A 29 1.08 -0.43 -23.14
N ASN A 30 0.47 -0.65 -21.97
CA ASN A 30 -0.83 -1.31 -21.89
C ASN A 30 -1.98 -0.38 -22.29
N VAL A 31 -1.88 0.91 -21.99
CA VAL A 31 -2.91 1.93 -22.31
C VAL A 31 -2.74 2.44 -23.74
N PHE A 32 -1.51 2.73 -24.16
CA PHE A 32 -1.18 3.33 -25.45
C PHE A 32 -0.46 2.31 -26.34
N GLU A 33 -1.21 1.64 -27.22
CA GLU A 33 -0.64 0.65 -28.16
C GLU A 33 0.33 1.27 -29.18
N ASP A 34 0.05 2.51 -29.61
CA ASP A 34 0.91 3.30 -30.51
C ASP A 34 1.02 4.75 -30.00
N PRO A 35 1.89 5.00 -28.99
CA PRO A 35 1.95 6.27 -28.30
C PRO A 35 2.43 7.41 -29.20
N GLN A 36 1.69 8.50 -29.20
CA GLN A 36 2.02 9.74 -29.90
C GLN A 36 3.21 10.47 -29.22
N GLU A 37 3.78 11.45 -29.92
CA GLU A 37 4.96 12.18 -29.44
C GLU A 37 4.70 12.90 -28.11
N ASP A 38 3.52 13.52 -27.96
CA ASP A 38 3.10 14.19 -26.73
C ASP A 38 2.94 13.23 -25.55
N GLU A 39 2.35 12.04 -25.77
CA GLU A 39 2.23 10.99 -24.76
C GLU A 39 3.62 10.49 -24.30
N GLN A 40 4.57 10.36 -25.23
CA GLN A 40 5.95 9.99 -24.91
C GLN A 40 6.70 11.10 -24.13
N GLU A 41 6.47 12.37 -24.46
CA GLU A 41 7.00 13.50 -23.70
C GLU A 41 6.45 13.52 -22.27
N GLU A 42 5.15 13.24 -22.09
CA GLU A 42 4.52 13.15 -20.77
C GLU A 42 5.06 11.97 -19.94
N LEU A 43 5.29 10.81 -20.56
CA LEU A 43 5.95 9.67 -19.92
C LEU A 43 7.36 10.03 -19.46
N GLN A 44 8.16 10.65 -20.34
CA GLN A 44 9.52 11.06 -20.01
C GLN A 44 9.52 12.04 -18.83
N LYS A 45 8.62 13.02 -18.83
CA LYS A 45 8.48 13.98 -17.73
C LYS A 45 8.10 13.28 -16.42
N ALA A 46 7.21 12.29 -16.44
CA ALA A 46 6.90 11.51 -15.25
C ALA A 46 8.14 10.78 -14.71
N HIS A 47 8.95 10.16 -15.57
CA HIS A 47 10.23 9.55 -15.15
C HIS A 47 11.22 10.55 -14.54
N GLU A 48 11.31 11.75 -15.10
CA GLU A 48 12.15 12.82 -14.54
C GLU A 48 11.68 13.21 -13.14
N LEU A 49 10.37 13.35 -12.93
CA LEU A 49 9.78 13.65 -11.61
C LEU A 49 10.00 12.52 -10.60
N ILE A 50 9.86 11.25 -11.01
CA ILE A 50 10.18 10.08 -10.18
C ILE A 50 11.64 10.12 -9.74
N SER A 51 12.56 10.35 -10.69
CA SER A 51 14.00 10.41 -10.43
C SER A 51 14.39 11.60 -9.55
N ALA A 52 13.74 12.74 -9.74
CA ALA A 52 13.90 13.94 -8.92
C ALA A 52 13.25 13.83 -7.53
N GLN A 53 12.50 12.75 -7.27
CA GLN A 53 11.75 12.52 -6.02
C GLN A 53 10.65 13.57 -5.78
N ASP A 54 10.14 14.21 -6.83
CA ASP A 54 9.15 15.28 -6.73
C ASP A 54 7.72 14.71 -6.75
N ALA A 55 7.34 14.09 -5.63
CA ALA A 55 6.03 13.45 -5.48
C ALA A 55 4.86 14.43 -5.68
N THR A 56 5.00 15.68 -5.24
CA THR A 56 3.92 16.67 -5.38
C THR A 56 3.65 16.98 -6.83
N LYS A 57 4.68 17.28 -7.62
CA LYS A 57 4.50 17.53 -9.05
C LYS A 57 4.10 16.28 -9.82
N LEU A 58 4.57 15.10 -9.40
CA LEU A 58 4.15 13.84 -10.02
C LEU A 58 2.65 13.60 -9.84
N ALA A 59 2.11 13.88 -8.65
CA ALA A 59 0.67 13.77 -8.37
C ALA A 59 -0.19 14.81 -9.11
N GLU A 60 0.39 15.92 -9.53
CA GLU A 60 -0.26 16.93 -10.38
C GLU A 60 -0.10 16.63 -11.89
N HIS A 61 0.77 15.68 -12.24
CA HIS A 61 1.03 15.28 -13.61
C HIS A 61 0.08 14.15 -14.03
N MET A 62 -0.36 14.21 -15.29
CA MET A 62 -1.14 13.16 -15.94
C MET A 62 -0.46 12.82 -17.27
N ILE A 63 -0.58 11.56 -17.68
CA ILE A 63 -0.17 11.12 -19.00
C ILE A 63 -1.45 10.73 -19.73
N GLY A 64 -1.81 11.50 -20.75
CA GLY A 64 -3.15 11.48 -21.34
C GLY A 64 -4.25 11.72 -20.30
N TYR A 65 -5.35 10.95 -20.39
CA TYR A 65 -6.48 11.00 -19.43
C TYR A 65 -6.56 9.76 -18.52
N ASP A 66 -5.65 8.81 -18.70
CA ASP A 66 -5.80 7.45 -18.18
C ASP A 66 -4.81 7.12 -17.07
N ILE A 67 -3.62 7.73 -17.10
CA ILE A 67 -2.54 7.44 -16.15
C ILE A 67 -2.37 8.63 -15.20
N SER A 68 -2.59 8.38 -13.92
CA SER A 68 -2.51 9.37 -12.84
C SER A 68 -1.84 8.80 -11.60
N PHE A 69 -1.35 9.69 -10.75
CA PHE A 69 -0.64 9.38 -9.51
C PHE A 69 -1.35 10.03 -8.34
N MET A 70 -1.48 9.33 -7.22
CA MET A 70 -2.05 9.91 -6.00
C MET A 70 -0.96 10.17 -4.97
N LEU A 71 -0.95 11.38 -4.41
CA LEU A 71 -0.04 11.72 -3.32
C LEU A 71 -0.50 11.04 -2.02
N VAL A 72 0.37 10.21 -1.45
CA VAL A 72 0.13 9.57 -0.15
C VAL A 72 1.07 10.17 0.89
N LYS A 73 0.48 10.72 1.97
CA LYS A 73 1.24 11.28 3.08
C LYS A 73 1.53 10.19 4.10
N GLU A 74 2.65 10.32 4.79
CA GLU A 74 3.07 9.38 5.83
C GLU A 74 2.02 9.22 6.95
N LYS A 75 1.36 10.31 7.33
CA LYS A 75 0.26 10.33 8.28
C LYS A 75 -1.03 9.63 7.81
N ASP A 76 -1.09 9.19 6.55
CA ASP A 76 -2.22 8.43 6.00
C ASP A 76 -1.90 6.92 6.00
N MET A 77 -0.68 6.54 6.39
CA MET A 77 -0.26 5.15 6.56
C MET A 77 -0.83 4.59 7.85
N ILE A 78 -1.42 3.39 7.79
CA ILE A 78 -2.11 2.80 8.93
C ILE A 78 -1.19 2.56 10.13
N GLU A 79 0.09 2.24 9.88
CA GLU A 79 1.11 2.11 10.93
C GLU A 79 1.23 3.38 11.76
N GLU A 80 1.40 4.53 11.09
CA GLU A 80 1.58 5.82 11.76
C GLU A 80 0.29 6.31 12.39
N VAL A 81 -0.86 6.12 11.72
CA VAL A 81 -2.17 6.49 12.27
C VAL A 81 -2.46 5.73 13.57
N LEU A 82 -2.18 4.44 13.61
CA LEU A 82 -2.40 3.64 14.82
C LEU A 82 -1.48 4.09 15.95
N LYS A 83 -0.19 4.36 15.67
CA LYS A 83 0.76 4.90 16.66
C LYS A 83 0.31 6.27 17.20
N GLU A 84 -0.04 7.21 16.32
CA GLU A 84 -0.50 8.56 16.69
C GLU A 84 -1.81 8.52 17.50
N SER A 85 -2.66 7.52 17.26
CA SER A 85 -3.90 7.28 18.01
C SER A 85 -3.67 6.60 19.37
N GLY A 86 -2.42 6.28 19.70
CA GLY A 86 -2.02 5.67 20.97
C GLY A 86 -2.30 4.17 21.03
N TYR A 87 -2.19 3.46 19.90
CA TYR A 87 -2.16 2.01 19.85
C TYR A 87 -0.72 1.50 19.87
N GLU A 88 -0.51 0.33 20.46
CA GLU A 88 0.76 -0.40 20.34
C GLU A 88 0.76 -1.09 18.98
N VAL A 89 1.83 -0.88 18.19
CA VAL A 89 1.95 -1.38 16.82
C VAL A 89 3.37 -1.91 16.59
N GLU A 90 3.46 -3.11 16.02
CA GLU A 90 4.71 -3.71 15.56
C GLU A 90 4.61 -4.11 14.08
N LYS A 91 5.65 -3.82 13.31
CA LYS A 91 5.76 -4.20 11.91
C LYS A 91 6.55 -5.49 11.76
N SER A 92 6.04 -6.41 10.95
CA SER A 92 6.76 -7.62 10.58
C SER A 92 8.02 -7.30 9.77
N ASN A 93 9.13 -7.96 10.11
CA ASN A 93 10.38 -7.88 9.34
C ASN A 93 10.42 -8.82 8.13
N VAL A 94 9.47 -9.74 8.02
CA VAL A 94 9.51 -10.85 7.05
C VAL A 94 8.30 -10.89 6.12
N SER A 95 7.27 -10.10 6.41
CA SER A 95 6.03 -10.05 5.66
C SER A 95 5.46 -8.64 5.68
N ARG A 96 4.59 -8.33 4.73
CA ARG A 96 3.82 -7.08 4.75
C ARG A 96 2.65 -7.21 5.73
N SER A 97 2.97 -7.22 7.02
CA SER A 97 2.00 -7.36 8.09
C SER A 97 2.31 -6.38 9.22
N LEU A 98 1.26 -5.85 9.82
CA LEU A 98 1.28 -5.07 11.04
C LEU A 98 0.53 -5.84 12.12
N TYR A 99 1.02 -5.75 13.35
CA TYR A 99 0.39 -6.31 14.54
C TYR A 99 0.09 -5.16 15.47
N ALA A 100 -1.17 -5.02 15.88
CA ALA A 100 -1.58 -3.91 16.72
C ALA A 100 -2.54 -4.35 17.82
N ILE A 101 -2.41 -3.76 19.00
CA ILE A 101 -3.31 -4.05 20.14
C ILE A 101 -4.52 -3.14 20.06
N ASN A 102 -5.72 -3.72 19.95
CA ASN A 102 -6.98 -2.99 19.82
C ASN A 102 -7.49 -2.44 21.17
N ASP A 103 -8.65 -1.75 21.16
CA ASP A 103 -9.24 -1.15 22.37
C ASP A 103 -9.62 -2.17 23.46
N SER A 104 -9.78 -3.46 23.11
CA SER A 104 -10.07 -4.56 24.03
C SER A 104 -8.81 -5.23 24.59
N GLY A 105 -7.62 -4.81 24.17
CA GLY A 105 -6.35 -5.44 24.55
C GLY A 105 -6.01 -6.70 23.76
N GLU A 106 -6.64 -6.92 22.61
CA GLU A 106 -6.39 -8.07 21.74
C GLU A 106 -5.45 -7.69 20.59
N GLU A 107 -4.56 -8.60 20.20
CA GLU A 107 -3.72 -8.43 19.01
C GLU A 107 -4.55 -8.64 17.74
N VAL A 108 -4.46 -7.67 16.83
CA VAL A 108 -5.03 -7.74 15.49
C VAL A 108 -3.89 -7.76 14.48
N ARG A 109 -3.89 -8.76 13.60
CA ARG A 109 -3.00 -8.79 12.44
C ARG A 109 -3.65 -8.09 11.27
N ILE A 110 -2.97 -7.11 10.69
CA ILE A 110 -3.36 -6.39 9.47
C ILE A 110 -2.36 -6.76 8.38
N SER A 111 -2.81 -7.34 7.26
CA SER A 111 -1.88 -7.84 6.22
C SER A 111 -2.53 -7.86 4.84
N ASP A 112 -1.72 -7.82 3.78
CA ASP A 112 -2.19 -8.04 2.39
C ASP A 112 -2.40 -9.52 2.01
N HIS A 113 -2.19 -10.46 2.93
CA HIS A 113 -2.38 -11.89 2.67
C HIS A 113 -2.76 -12.67 3.93
N LYS A 114 -3.55 -13.72 3.72
CA LYS A 114 -3.76 -14.76 4.71
C LYS A 114 -2.44 -15.45 5.02
N ARG A 115 -2.22 -15.81 6.28
CA ARG A 115 -1.02 -16.58 6.66
C ARG A 115 -1.03 -17.94 5.96
N PRO A 116 0.07 -18.35 5.29
CA PRO A 116 0.15 -19.68 4.71
C PRO A 116 0.06 -20.75 5.81
N ALA A 117 -0.77 -21.77 5.57
CA ALA A 117 -0.90 -22.94 6.43
C ALA A 117 0.43 -23.71 6.54
N TYR A 118 0.89 -24.04 7.75
CA TYR A 118 2.03 -24.95 7.92
C TYR A 118 1.57 -26.40 7.72
N GLN A 119 2.30 -27.19 6.93
CA GLN A 119 2.22 -28.64 7.01
C GLN A 119 2.82 -29.10 8.34
N VAL A 120 1.97 -29.51 9.28
CA VAL A 120 2.42 -30.31 10.42
C VAL A 120 2.81 -31.68 9.89
N LYS A 121 4.07 -32.10 10.06
CA LYS A 121 4.56 -33.43 9.64
C LYS A 121 3.59 -34.52 10.12
N GLY A 122 2.84 -35.11 9.19
CA GLY A 122 1.88 -36.19 9.45
C GLY A 122 0.43 -35.88 9.07
N ALA A 123 0.07 -34.62 8.78
CA ALA A 123 -1.28 -34.25 8.35
C ALA A 123 -1.35 -34.06 6.83
N VAL A 124 -2.23 -34.82 6.17
CA VAL A 124 -2.62 -34.59 4.76
C VAL A 124 -3.65 -33.45 4.76
N GLY A 125 -3.19 -32.21 4.84
CA GLY A 125 -4.06 -31.05 4.81
C GLY A 125 -3.36 -29.74 5.18
N TYR A 126 -3.72 -28.67 4.48
CA TYR A 126 -3.40 -27.29 4.84
C TYR A 126 -4.34 -26.87 5.97
N VAL A 127 -3.82 -26.54 7.16
CA VAL A 127 -4.61 -25.94 8.25
C VAL A 127 -4.26 -24.46 8.31
N GLU A 128 -5.21 -23.58 7.92
CA GLU A 128 -5.08 -22.14 8.10
C GLU A 128 -4.90 -21.84 9.60
N HIS A 129 -3.87 -21.08 9.97
CA HIS A 129 -3.77 -20.53 11.32
C HIS A 129 -4.64 -19.27 11.36
N GLU A 130 -5.84 -19.39 11.92
CA GLU A 130 -6.69 -18.23 12.19
C GLU A 130 -6.12 -17.45 13.38
N TYR A 131 -5.83 -16.17 13.18
CA TYR A 131 -5.80 -15.23 14.29
C TYR A 131 -7.25 -15.00 14.74
N GLU A 132 -7.47 -14.85 16.04
CA GLU A 132 -8.81 -14.54 16.57
C GLU A 132 -9.36 -13.23 15.97
N LYS A 133 -8.46 -12.30 15.60
CA LYS A 133 -8.76 -11.11 14.81
C LYS A 133 -7.71 -10.87 13.73
N GLU A 134 -8.13 -10.97 12.47
CA GLU A 134 -7.34 -10.69 11.28
C GLU A 134 -8.07 -9.70 10.38
N LEU A 135 -7.32 -8.76 9.80
CA LEU A 135 -7.76 -7.89 8.72
C LEU A 135 -6.89 -8.13 7.49
N ILE A 136 -7.50 -8.72 6.44
CA ILE A 136 -6.86 -8.84 5.13
C ILE A 136 -7.18 -7.61 4.30
N VAL A 137 -6.12 -6.93 3.86
CA VAL A 137 -6.18 -5.68 3.11
C VAL A 137 -6.11 -5.97 1.63
N GLU A 138 -7.09 -5.47 0.89
CA GLU A 138 -7.10 -5.51 -0.56
C GLU A 138 -6.60 -4.16 -1.11
N GLU A 139 -5.82 -4.19 -2.18
CA GLU A 139 -5.39 -2.98 -2.90
C GLU A 139 -4.69 -1.91 -2.03
N ASN A 140 -4.05 -2.33 -0.94
CA ASN A 140 -3.39 -1.47 0.05
C ASN A 140 -4.27 -0.46 0.77
N LYS A 141 -5.59 -0.55 0.62
CA LYS A 141 -6.55 0.39 1.24
C LYS A 141 -7.26 -0.25 2.41
N VAL A 142 -7.26 0.46 3.52
CA VAL A 142 -7.92 0.07 4.76
C VAL A 142 -8.92 1.13 5.15
N THR A 143 -10.18 0.76 5.23
CA THR A 143 -11.23 1.68 5.68
C THR A 143 -11.32 1.75 7.19
N LYS A 144 -11.78 2.89 7.70
CA LYS A 144 -12.13 3.06 9.12
C LYS A 144 -13.15 2.02 9.59
N ALA A 145 -14.15 1.72 8.78
CA ALA A 145 -15.17 0.73 9.11
C ALA A 145 -14.55 -0.67 9.35
N GLN A 146 -13.62 -1.08 8.49
CA GLN A 146 -12.84 -2.31 8.67
C GLN A 146 -12.07 -2.33 10.00
N LEU A 147 -11.40 -1.22 10.33
CA LEU A 147 -10.63 -1.09 11.57
C LEU A 147 -11.51 -1.07 12.83
N ILE A 148 -12.68 -0.41 12.76
CA ILE A 148 -13.67 -0.42 13.84
C ILE A 148 -14.16 -1.85 14.09
N ASN A 149 -14.42 -2.62 13.04
CA ASN A 149 -14.89 -4.01 13.16
C ASN A 149 -13.89 -4.90 13.92
N VAL A 150 -12.59 -4.61 13.84
CA VAL A 150 -11.54 -5.34 14.56
C VAL A 150 -11.13 -4.67 15.88
N GLY A 151 -11.77 -3.55 16.26
CA GLY A 151 -11.66 -2.94 17.59
C GLY A 151 -10.79 -1.68 17.68
N PHE A 152 -10.54 -0.98 16.58
CA PHE A 152 -9.86 0.32 16.60
C PHE A 152 -10.87 1.46 16.42
N SER A 153 -11.31 2.08 17.53
CA SER A 153 -12.31 3.16 17.51
C SER A 153 -11.73 4.57 17.44
N ARG A 154 -10.46 4.77 17.80
CA ARG A 154 -9.83 6.09 17.97
C ARG A 154 -9.25 6.64 16.65
N LEU A 155 -10.01 6.55 15.56
CA LEU A 155 -9.56 6.84 14.20
C LEU A 155 -10.26 8.06 13.57
N GLY A 156 -9.47 8.96 12.99
CA GLY A 156 -9.95 10.28 12.51
C GLY A 156 -10.37 10.35 11.04
N GLN A 157 -9.73 9.57 10.17
CA GLN A 157 -9.99 9.55 8.71
C GLN A 157 -10.81 8.32 8.30
N GLU A 158 -11.40 8.34 7.10
CA GLU A 158 -12.23 7.24 6.58
C GLU A 158 -11.43 6.15 5.87
N GLU A 159 -10.25 6.46 5.33
CA GLU A 159 -9.39 5.53 4.59
C GLU A 159 -7.91 5.74 4.95
N TYR A 160 -7.14 4.66 4.89
CA TYR A 160 -5.72 4.57 5.24
C TYR A 160 -4.99 3.61 4.30
N PHE A 161 -3.66 3.66 4.29
CA PHE A 161 -2.82 2.81 3.45
C PHE A 161 -1.96 1.83 4.27
N LEU A 162 -1.90 0.55 3.87
CA LEU A 162 -1.08 -0.45 4.59
C LEU A 162 0.43 -0.19 4.45
N GLY A 163 0.86 0.16 3.24
CA GLY A 163 2.27 0.42 2.93
C GLY A 163 3.08 -0.79 2.56
#